data_AF-A0AAD9GVL4-F1
#
_entry.id   AF-A0AAD9GVL4-F1
#
_cell.length_a   1.000
_cell.length_b   1.000
_cell.length_c   1.000
_cell.angle_alpha   90.00
_cell.angle_beta   90.00
_cell.angle_gamma   90.00
#
_symmetry.space_group_name_H-M   'P 1'
#
loop_
_entity.id
_entity.type
_entity.pdbx_description
1 polymer ?
#
loop_
_entity_poly.entity_id
_entity_poly.type
_entity_poly.pdbx_seq_one_letter_code
_entity_poly.pdbx_strand_id
1 'polypeptide(L)'
;MVKFLIQAIATVLLLASSTSAHTQLDFDKLATDAKNYLTPSVTATGTPSTEVRPLHPLVAGIEFGGTGNNAYEYRDAVEPGEIVRGVTIRAGKRVGGVGIIHQDLSGNPKTLLNGARAGGGKSQTLDLGPGEYIKTIEAHTGEKDGRKGISFVKFTTNLGNSVSGGTPTDDIGTETAEEGYQIGGFSGKSGDEIDSVAAIWATLKA
;
A
#
# COMPACT_ATOMS: atom_id res chain seq x y z
N MET A 1 -54.99 10.72 31.07
CA MET A 1 -53.88 9.95 30.49
C MET A 1 -53.49 10.61 29.16
N VAL A 2 -52.52 11.53 29.18
CA VAL A 2 -51.14 11.35 28.66
C VAL A 2 -51.15 11.05 27.14
N LYS A 3 -51.14 12.08 26.28
CA LYS A 3 -49.97 12.58 25.48
C LYS A 3 -49.14 11.45 24.84
N PHE A 4 -48.99 11.45 23.51
CA PHE A 4 -47.74 11.80 22.82
C PHE A 4 -47.91 11.70 21.29
N LEU A 5 -47.76 12.87 20.67
CA LEU A 5 -47.52 13.09 19.24
C LEU A 5 -46.06 12.66 18.98
N ILE A 6 -45.82 11.69 18.10
CA ILE A 6 -44.45 11.31 17.70
C ILE A 6 -44.09 12.04 16.42
N GLN A 7 -43.21 13.02 16.57
CA GLN A 7 -42.38 13.63 15.55
C GLN A 7 -41.19 12.70 15.28
N ALA A 8 -40.93 12.34 14.02
CA ALA A 8 -39.64 11.79 13.58
C ALA A 8 -39.26 12.54 12.30
N ILE A 9 -38.57 13.68 12.43
CA ILE A 9 -37.13 13.84 12.21
C ILE A 9 -36.70 13.30 10.83
N ALA A 10 -36.49 14.24 9.92
CA ALA A 10 -35.88 14.03 8.63
C ALA A 10 -34.40 13.62 8.83
N THR A 11 -34.01 12.51 8.21
CA THR A 11 -32.61 12.26 7.88
C THR A 11 -32.51 12.29 6.36
N VAL A 12 -32.02 13.42 5.85
CA VAL A 12 -31.58 13.55 4.47
C VAL A 12 -30.37 12.64 4.31
N LEU A 13 -30.55 11.50 3.65
CA LEU A 13 -29.43 10.69 3.19
C LEU A 13 -28.82 11.42 1.98
N LEU A 14 -27.82 12.26 2.23
CA LEU A 14 -27.00 12.81 1.17
C LEU A 14 -26.15 11.66 0.61
N LEU A 15 -26.67 10.97 -0.41
CA LEU A 15 -25.85 10.13 -1.27
C LEU A 15 -24.85 11.03 -1.99
N ALA A 16 -23.69 11.24 -1.38
CA ALA A 16 -22.51 11.64 -2.14
C ALA A 16 -22.07 10.42 -2.96
N SER A 17 -22.74 10.19 -4.09
CA SER A 17 -22.16 9.38 -5.16
C SER A 17 -21.08 10.22 -5.83
N SER A 18 -19.93 10.37 -5.17
CA SER A 18 -18.70 10.75 -5.87
C SER A 18 -18.11 9.46 -6.42
N THR A 19 -18.61 9.03 -7.58
CA THR A 19 -17.94 8.02 -8.39
C THR A 19 -16.67 8.67 -8.95
N SER A 20 -15.62 8.80 -8.14
CA SER A 20 -14.28 8.84 -8.71
C SER A 20 -14.05 7.46 -9.28
N ALA A 21 -14.06 7.35 -10.60
CA ALA A 21 -13.65 6.16 -11.31
C ALA A 21 -12.15 5.92 -11.07
N HIS A 22 -11.79 5.45 -9.87
CA HIS A 22 -10.52 4.77 -9.65
C HIS A 22 -10.75 3.34 -10.13
N THR A 23 -10.55 3.14 -11.44
CA THR A 23 -10.59 1.83 -12.07
C THR A 23 -9.67 0.90 -11.28
N GLN A 24 -10.22 -0.21 -10.77
CA GLN A 24 -9.45 -1.27 -10.13
C GLN A 24 -8.19 -1.57 -10.96
N LEU A 25 -7.01 -1.42 -10.35
CA LEU A 25 -5.74 -1.56 -11.06
C LEU A 25 -5.65 -2.97 -11.66
N ASP A 26 -5.66 -3.01 -12.99
CA ASP A 26 -5.61 -4.23 -13.78
C ASP A 26 -4.15 -4.59 -14.04
N PHE A 27 -3.59 -5.43 -13.16
CA PHE A 27 -2.24 -5.97 -13.31
C PHE A 27 -2.04 -6.72 -14.65
N ASP A 28 -3.11 -7.14 -15.33
CA ASP A 28 -2.99 -7.84 -16.60
C ASP A 28 -2.76 -6.86 -17.80
N LYS A 29 -2.94 -5.55 -17.59
CA LYS A 29 -2.70 -4.47 -18.57
C LYS A 29 -1.39 -3.70 -18.40
N LEU A 30 -0.61 -4.04 -17.37
CA LEU A 30 0.67 -3.41 -17.00
C LEU A 30 1.68 -3.23 -18.14
N ALA A 31 1.78 -4.15 -19.11
CA ALA A 31 2.77 -4.00 -20.20
C ALA A 31 2.47 -2.84 -21.17
N THR A 32 1.22 -2.37 -21.22
CA THR A 32 0.85 -1.18 -21.99
C THR A 32 1.19 0.11 -21.24
N ASP A 33 1.21 0.06 -19.90
CA ASP A 33 1.47 1.19 -19.01
C ASP A 33 2.95 1.30 -18.58
N ALA A 34 3.73 0.22 -18.71
CA ALA A 34 5.12 0.10 -18.26
C ALA A 34 6.17 0.87 -19.08
N LYS A 35 5.80 1.49 -20.22
CA LYS A 35 6.75 2.22 -21.08
C LYS A 35 7.34 3.49 -20.44
N ASN A 36 6.87 3.91 -19.25
CA ASN A 36 7.21 5.19 -18.64
C ASN A 36 7.97 5.12 -17.29
N TYR A 37 8.43 3.96 -16.82
CA TYR A 37 9.11 3.88 -15.50
C TYR A 37 10.64 3.82 -15.63
N LEU A 38 11.29 4.88 -15.14
CA LEU A 38 12.75 5.02 -14.99
C LEU A 38 13.22 4.30 -13.72
N THR A 39 14.31 3.52 -13.83
CA THR A 39 15.01 2.89 -12.69
C THR A 39 16.32 3.64 -12.38
N PRO A 40 16.46 4.23 -11.19
CA PRO A 40 17.77 4.39 -10.55
C PRO A 40 17.86 3.65 -9.20
N SER A 41 19.09 3.37 -8.77
CA SER A 41 19.44 2.47 -7.66
C SER A 41 20.36 3.16 -6.66
N VAL A 42 20.03 3.20 -5.35
CA VAL A 42 21.00 3.51 -4.27
C VAL A 42 20.62 2.85 -2.92
N THR A 43 21.63 2.28 -2.25
CA THR A 43 21.63 1.63 -0.92
C THR A 43 21.68 2.63 0.25
N ALA A 44 20.96 2.38 1.36
CA ALA A 44 21.26 3.01 2.66
C ALA A 44 20.97 2.10 3.88
N THR A 45 21.92 2.07 4.81
CA THR A 45 21.91 1.36 6.10
C THR A 45 21.89 2.37 7.27
N GLY A 46 21.08 2.13 8.30
CA GLY A 46 21.13 2.90 9.55
C GLY A 46 20.07 2.55 10.61
N THR A 47 20.51 2.38 11.86
CA THR A 47 19.74 1.98 13.07
C THR A 47 19.05 3.19 13.75
N PRO A 48 17.86 3.07 14.38
CA PRO A 48 17.13 4.21 14.93
C PRO A 48 17.51 4.58 16.38
N SER A 49 17.47 5.88 16.70
CA SER A 49 17.58 6.45 18.05
C SER A 49 16.45 7.46 18.30
N THR A 50 15.93 7.47 19.53
CA THR A 50 14.77 8.25 20.00
C THR A 50 15.14 9.70 20.34
N GLU A 51 15.02 10.59 19.36
CA GLU A 51 14.96 12.05 19.54
C GLU A 51 13.84 12.55 18.61
N VAL A 52 13.21 13.71 18.87
CA VAL A 52 12.28 14.32 17.90
C VAL A 52 13.12 14.81 16.73
N ARG A 53 13.37 13.90 15.79
CA ARG A 53 14.20 14.14 14.62
C ARG A 53 13.39 14.94 13.60
N PRO A 54 14.00 15.94 12.94
CA PRO A 54 13.40 16.53 11.75
C PRO A 54 12.93 15.42 10.80
N LEU A 55 11.69 15.52 10.31
CA LEU A 55 11.14 14.49 9.42
C LEU A 55 12.03 14.37 8.18
N HIS A 56 12.60 13.18 7.98
CA HIS A 56 13.25 12.84 6.73
C HIS A 56 12.15 12.58 5.70
N PRO A 57 12.09 13.30 4.57
CA PRO A 57 10.91 13.26 3.70
C PRO A 57 10.54 11.87 3.16
N LEU A 58 11.52 10.97 3.02
CA LEU A 58 11.35 9.56 2.66
C LEU A 58 12.19 8.63 3.56
N VAL A 59 11.57 7.67 4.22
CA VAL A 59 12.20 6.69 5.12
C VAL A 59 11.94 5.27 4.61
N ALA A 60 12.97 4.42 4.64
CA ALA A 60 12.79 3.00 4.32
C ALA A 60 12.19 2.28 5.53
N GLY A 61 11.14 1.48 5.30
CA GLY A 61 10.57 0.60 6.31
C GLY A 61 11.34 -0.70 6.48
N ILE A 62 10.80 -1.55 7.35
CA ILE A 62 11.29 -2.90 7.62
C ILE A 62 10.93 -3.80 6.45
N GLU A 63 11.90 -4.53 5.92
CA GLU A 63 11.68 -5.54 4.88
C GLU A 63 11.25 -6.88 5.49
N PHE A 64 10.08 -7.37 5.06
CA PHE A 64 9.54 -8.68 5.44
C PHE A 64 9.71 -9.67 4.29
N GLY A 65 9.88 -10.97 4.59
CA GLY A 65 9.85 -12.03 3.60
C GLY A 65 11.17 -12.75 3.37
N GLY A 66 11.36 -13.26 2.16
CA GLY A 66 12.47 -14.11 1.74
C GLY A 66 13.66 -13.35 1.14
N THR A 67 14.71 -14.10 0.83
CA THR A 67 15.98 -13.49 0.41
C THR A 67 16.01 -13.01 -1.02
N GLY A 68 15.12 -13.48 -1.93
CA GLY A 68 14.84 -13.04 -3.32
C GLY A 68 16.00 -12.54 -4.20
N ASN A 69 15.94 -12.71 -5.52
CA ASN A 69 17.08 -12.29 -6.37
C ASN A 69 16.83 -11.03 -7.20
N ASN A 70 15.58 -10.62 -7.42
CA ASN A 70 15.27 -9.45 -8.24
C ASN A 70 14.65 -8.36 -7.36
N ALA A 71 15.47 -7.37 -6.99
CA ALA A 71 15.03 -6.25 -6.18
C ALA A 71 14.17 -5.28 -7.00
N TYR A 72 13.21 -4.65 -6.33
CA TYR A 72 12.45 -3.50 -6.81
C TYR A 72 12.46 -2.40 -5.73
N GLU A 73 12.54 -1.14 -6.15
CA GLU A 73 12.40 0.03 -5.29
C GLU A 73 11.81 1.18 -6.11
N TYR A 74 10.85 1.91 -5.55
CA TYR A 74 10.20 3.03 -6.21
C TYR A 74 10.46 4.36 -5.51
N ARG A 75 11.51 4.46 -4.69
CA ARG A 75 11.83 5.68 -3.94
C ARG A 75 11.90 6.91 -4.84
N ASP A 76 12.52 6.80 -6.01
CA ASP A 76 12.64 7.91 -6.97
C ASP A 76 11.32 8.27 -7.68
N ALA A 77 10.33 7.40 -7.57
CA ALA A 77 8.97 7.63 -8.07
C ALA A 77 8.01 8.03 -6.95
N VAL A 78 8.49 8.40 -5.76
CA VAL A 78 7.65 8.88 -4.66
C VAL A 78 8.12 10.27 -4.27
N GLU A 79 7.21 11.24 -4.31
CA GLU A 79 7.50 12.59 -3.84
C GLU A 79 6.85 12.80 -2.45
N PRO A 80 7.60 13.34 -1.47
CA PRO A 80 7.03 13.72 -0.18
C PRO A 80 5.86 14.69 -0.36
N GLY A 81 4.75 14.45 0.36
CA GLY A 81 3.54 15.26 0.27
C GLY A 81 2.59 14.91 -0.89
N GLU A 82 2.91 13.91 -1.72
CA GLU A 82 1.92 13.31 -2.61
C GLU A 82 0.73 12.76 -1.82
N ILE A 83 -0.44 12.72 -2.44
CA ILE A 83 -1.65 12.19 -1.80
C ILE A 83 -1.89 10.78 -2.31
N VAL A 84 -1.88 9.79 -1.42
CA VAL A 84 -2.25 8.43 -1.77
C VAL A 84 -3.76 8.32 -1.90
N ARG A 85 -4.21 7.75 -3.02
CA ARG A 85 -5.62 7.56 -3.38
C ARG A 85 -6.07 6.12 -3.30
N GLY A 86 -5.15 5.18 -3.23
CA GLY A 86 -5.50 3.77 -3.14
C GLY A 86 -4.31 2.86 -3.00
N VAL A 87 -4.55 1.64 -2.53
CA VAL A 87 -3.59 0.54 -2.52
C VAL A 87 -4.23 -0.72 -3.06
N THR A 88 -3.48 -1.46 -3.86
CA THR A 88 -3.94 -2.68 -4.50
C THR A 88 -3.07 -3.86 -4.10
N ILE A 89 -3.71 -4.99 -3.82
CA ILE A 89 -3.06 -6.28 -3.61
C ILE A 89 -3.52 -7.22 -4.71
N ARG A 90 -2.60 -7.89 -5.39
CA ARG A 90 -2.89 -9.07 -6.21
C ARG A 90 -2.51 -10.32 -5.42
N ALA A 91 -3.50 -11.12 -5.05
CA ALA A 91 -3.26 -12.32 -4.25
C ALA A 91 -4.13 -13.52 -4.65
N GLY A 92 -3.50 -14.70 -4.57
CA GLY A 92 -4.14 -16.02 -4.55
C GLY A 92 -3.89 -16.65 -3.18
N LYS A 93 -3.25 -17.83 -3.16
CA LYS A 93 -2.71 -18.38 -1.91
C LYS A 93 -1.53 -17.57 -1.38
N ARG A 94 -0.75 -16.97 -2.28
CA ARG A 94 0.39 -16.09 -1.99
C ARG A 94 0.18 -14.74 -2.67
N VAL A 95 0.96 -13.75 -2.26
CA VAL A 95 0.88 -12.40 -2.80
C VAL A 95 1.68 -12.33 -4.10
N GLY A 96 0.98 -12.07 -5.20
CA GLY A 96 1.57 -11.91 -6.53
C GLY A 96 2.06 -10.51 -6.81
N GLY A 97 1.44 -9.52 -6.19
CA GLY A 97 1.81 -8.13 -6.40
C GLY A 97 1.17 -7.15 -5.42
N VAL A 98 1.80 -5.98 -5.32
CA VAL A 98 1.32 -4.82 -4.56
C VAL A 98 1.41 -3.58 -5.45
N GLY A 99 0.49 -2.64 -5.26
CA GLY A 99 0.52 -1.37 -5.99
C GLY A 99 -0.09 -0.24 -5.19
N ILE A 100 0.25 0.98 -5.57
CA ILE A 100 -0.21 2.20 -4.91
C ILE A 100 -0.62 3.24 -5.95
N ILE A 101 -1.72 3.93 -5.67
CA ILE A 101 -2.28 4.99 -6.51
C ILE A 101 -2.01 6.32 -5.81
N HIS A 102 -1.35 7.21 -6.53
CA HIS A 102 -0.96 8.55 -6.08
C HIS A 102 -1.71 9.61 -6.86
N GLN A 103 -1.82 10.76 -6.23
CA GLN A 103 -1.94 12.05 -6.88
C GLN A 103 -0.65 12.83 -6.64
N ASP A 104 0.03 13.21 -7.71
CA ASP A 104 1.26 14.01 -7.64
C ASP A 104 0.97 15.43 -7.08
N LEU A 105 2.03 16.20 -6.84
CA LEU A 105 1.92 17.56 -6.29
C LEU A 105 1.17 18.54 -7.21
N SER A 106 1.11 18.24 -8.51
CA SER A 106 0.37 19.00 -9.52
C SER A 106 -1.09 18.54 -9.67
N GLY A 107 -1.50 17.48 -8.97
CA GLY A 107 -2.84 16.95 -9.01
C GLY A 107 -3.06 15.82 -10.03
N ASN A 108 -2.03 15.36 -10.73
CA ASN A 108 -2.15 14.30 -11.74
C ASN A 108 -2.11 12.91 -11.09
N PRO A 109 -2.86 11.92 -11.62
CA PRO A 109 -2.78 10.56 -11.14
C PRO A 109 -1.44 9.90 -11.52
N LYS A 110 -0.89 9.11 -10.60
CA LYS A 110 0.32 8.31 -10.77
C LYS A 110 0.11 6.96 -10.12
N THR A 111 0.70 5.89 -10.65
CA THR A 111 0.49 4.54 -10.13
C THR A 111 1.79 3.78 -10.13
N LEU A 112 2.10 3.10 -9.03
CA LEU A 112 3.30 2.27 -8.91
C LEU A 112 2.85 0.85 -8.64
N LEU A 113 3.40 -0.12 -9.36
CA LEU A 113 2.94 -1.51 -9.35
C LEU A 113 4.13 -2.46 -9.35
N ASN A 114 4.07 -3.46 -8.47
CA ASN A 114 5.10 -4.47 -8.25
C ASN A 114 4.52 -5.87 -8.23
N GLY A 115 5.26 -6.82 -8.80
CA GLY A 115 4.88 -8.23 -8.84
C GLY A 115 4.72 -8.80 -10.25
N ALA A 116 4.47 -10.10 -10.33
CA ALA A 116 4.44 -10.82 -11.60
C ALA A 116 3.09 -10.71 -12.32
N ARG A 117 3.15 -10.58 -13.65
CA ARG A 117 1.97 -10.55 -14.53
C ARG A 117 1.15 -11.85 -14.49
N ALA A 118 1.82 -13.00 -14.42
CA ALA A 118 1.18 -14.32 -14.56
C ALA A 118 0.89 -15.02 -13.22
N GLY A 119 1.43 -14.53 -12.11
CA GLY A 119 1.33 -15.15 -10.79
C GLY A 119 0.37 -14.44 -9.83
N GLY A 120 -0.09 -15.19 -8.83
CA GLY A 120 -0.65 -14.64 -7.59
C GLY A 120 -2.07 -14.07 -7.62
N GLY A 121 -2.98 -14.59 -8.44
CA GLY A 121 -4.43 -14.50 -8.18
C GLY A 121 -5.12 -13.18 -8.54
N LYS A 122 -6.19 -12.84 -7.81
CA LYS A 122 -7.09 -11.71 -8.13
C LYS A 122 -6.63 -10.42 -7.45
N SER A 123 -6.86 -9.29 -8.12
CA SER A 123 -6.58 -7.96 -7.58
C SER A 123 -7.73 -7.46 -6.68
N GLN A 124 -7.39 -6.76 -5.62
CA GLN A 124 -8.31 -6.04 -4.75
C GLN A 124 -7.71 -4.67 -4.41
N THR A 125 -8.52 -3.62 -4.48
CA THR A 125 -8.09 -2.24 -4.20
C THR A 125 -8.89 -1.68 -3.04
N LEU A 126 -8.21 -1.01 -2.12
CA LEU A 126 -8.85 -0.07 -1.19
C LEU A 126 -8.64 1.34 -1.75
N ASP A 127 -9.73 2.01 -2.07
CA ASP A 127 -9.74 3.44 -2.39
C ASP A 127 -9.76 4.25 -1.09
N LEU A 128 -8.94 5.30 -1.04
CA LEU A 128 -8.79 6.14 0.13
C LEU A 128 -9.63 7.40 0.03
N GLY A 129 -10.38 7.70 1.09
CA GLY A 129 -11.16 8.91 1.22
C GLY A 129 -10.32 10.17 1.49
N PRO A 130 -10.95 11.36 1.51
CA PRO A 130 -10.27 12.59 1.90
C PRO A 130 -9.67 12.50 3.32
N GLY A 131 -8.39 12.85 3.47
CA GLY A 131 -7.67 12.80 4.76
C GLY A 131 -7.32 11.40 5.25
N GLU A 132 -7.65 10.37 4.47
CA GLU A 132 -7.25 9.00 4.74
C GLU A 132 -5.84 8.75 4.18
N TYR A 133 -5.05 8.00 4.92
CA TYR A 133 -3.71 7.56 4.53
C TYR A 133 -3.39 6.19 5.13
N ILE A 134 -2.56 5.42 4.43
CA ILE A 134 -2.15 4.09 4.86
C ILE A 134 -1.00 4.24 5.84
N LYS A 135 -1.15 3.69 7.05
CA LYS A 135 -0.19 3.86 8.13
C LYS A 135 0.41 2.57 8.66
N THR A 136 -0.13 1.42 8.29
CA THR A 136 0.36 0.13 8.77
C THR A 136 0.45 -0.87 7.64
N ILE A 137 1.57 -1.59 7.60
CA ILE A 137 1.78 -2.80 6.80
C ILE A 137 1.93 -3.99 7.76
N GLU A 138 1.20 -5.06 7.49
CA GLU A 138 1.32 -6.37 8.13
C GLU A 138 1.61 -7.38 7.01
N ALA A 139 2.67 -8.17 7.18
CA ALA A 139 3.13 -9.12 6.16
C ALA A 139 3.47 -10.45 6.81
N HIS A 140 3.01 -11.54 6.20
CA HIS A 140 3.23 -12.90 6.70
C HIS A 140 4.11 -13.66 5.72
N THR A 141 5.18 -14.26 6.24
CA THR A 141 6.12 -15.05 5.45
C THR A 141 5.67 -16.50 5.40
N GLY A 142 5.59 -17.06 4.19
CA GLY A 142 5.33 -18.48 3.98
C GLY A 142 6.46 -19.14 3.18
N GLU A 143 6.62 -20.45 3.36
CA GLU A 143 7.59 -21.25 2.62
C GLU A 143 6.87 -22.18 1.64
N LYS A 144 7.39 -22.25 0.41
CA LYS A 144 6.94 -23.18 -0.62
C LYS A 144 8.17 -23.70 -1.37
N ASP A 145 8.31 -25.02 -1.47
CA ASP A 145 9.41 -25.68 -2.17
C ASP A 145 10.80 -25.17 -1.74
N GLY A 146 10.99 -24.94 -0.43
CA GLY A 146 12.23 -24.41 0.15
C GLY A 146 12.46 -22.91 -0.09
N ARG A 147 11.49 -22.18 -0.66
CA ARG A 147 11.57 -20.73 -0.91
C ARG A 147 10.61 -19.96 -0.03
N LYS A 148 11.16 -19.08 0.81
CA LYS A 148 10.39 -18.10 1.58
C LYS A 148 9.93 -16.96 0.68
N GLY A 149 8.72 -16.48 0.93
CA GLY A 149 8.13 -15.35 0.24
C GLY A 149 6.84 -14.90 0.92
N ILE A 150 6.24 -13.82 0.46
CA ILE A 150 5.08 -13.24 1.11
C ILE A 150 3.82 -14.05 0.80
N SER A 151 3.27 -14.66 1.85
CA SER A 151 2.05 -15.46 1.77
C SER A 151 0.81 -14.61 1.95
N PHE A 152 0.88 -13.58 2.79
CA PHE A 152 -0.21 -12.65 3.05
C PHE A 152 0.31 -11.23 3.32
N VAL A 153 -0.45 -10.22 2.90
CA VAL A 153 -0.27 -8.84 3.34
C VAL A 153 -1.60 -8.22 3.72
N LYS A 154 -1.53 -7.25 4.63
CA LYS A 154 -2.63 -6.35 4.99
C LYS A 154 -2.12 -4.93 5.13
N PHE A 155 -2.89 -3.99 4.60
CA PHE A 155 -2.67 -2.55 4.76
C PHE A 155 -3.81 -1.96 5.59
N THR A 156 -3.48 -1.11 6.55
CA THR A 156 -4.48 -0.45 7.42
C THR A 156 -4.28 1.07 7.42
N THR A 157 -5.39 1.80 7.34
CA THR A 157 -5.39 3.27 7.28
C THR A 157 -5.55 3.91 8.65
N ASN A 158 -5.28 5.22 8.72
CA ASN A 158 -5.55 6.04 9.91
C ASN A 158 -7.02 6.06 10.35
N LEU A 159 -7.95 5.75 9.43
CA LEU A 159 -9.39 5.69 9.71
C LEU A 159 -9.87 4.26 10.07
N GLY A 160 -8.97 3.28 10.11
CA GLY A 160 -9.28 1.90 10.46
C GLY A 160 -9.79 1.05 9.29
N ASN A 161 -9.83 1.58 8.07
CA ASN A 161 -10.11 0.77 6.88
C ASN A 161 -8.90 -0.11 6.55
N SER A 162 -9.14 -1.24 5.90
CA SER A 162 -8.07 -2.15 5.52
C SER A 162 -8.37 -2.95 4.27
N VAL A 163 -7.31 -3.45 3.64
CA VAL A 163 -7.36 -4.44 2.56
C VAL A 163 -6.28 -5.48 2.80
N SER A 164 -6.58 -6.73 2.48
CA SER A 164 -5.66 -7.84 2.74
C SER A 164 -5.82 -8.96 1.73
N GLY A 165 -4.73 -9.61 1.35
CA GLY A 165 -4.76 -10.73 0.41
C GLY A 165 -3.71 -11.77 0.71
N GLY A 166 -4.00 -13.02 0.32
CA GLY A 166 -3.12 -14.16 0.51
C GLY A 166 -3.57 -15.09 1.63
N THR A 167 -2.68 -15.96 2.09
CA THR A 167 -2.93 -16.93 3.17
C THR A 167 -2.08 -16.57 4.39
N PRO A 168 -2.69 -16.24 5.55
CA PRO A 168 -1.96 -15.98 6.78
C PRO A 168 -1.09 -17.17 7.20
N THR A 169 0.06 -16.87 7.79
CA THR A 169 0.97 -17.82 8.45
C THR A 169 1.33 -17.33 9.85
N ASP A 170 2.08 -18.13 10.60
CA ASP A 170 2.54 -17.79 11.95
C ASP A 170 3.82 -16.92 11.98
N ASP A 171 4.47 -16.70 10.82
CA ASP A 171 5.64 -15.82 10.69
C ASP A 171 5.18 -14.43 10.27
N ILE A 172 4.94 -13.57 11.25
CA ILE A 172 4.24 -12.28 11.09
C ILE A 172 5.20 -11.12 11.37
N GLY A 173 5.27 -10.19 10.43
CA GLY A 173 5.88 -8.89 10.60
C GLY A 173 4.84 -7.77 10.52
N THR A 174 5.03 -6.70 11.28
CA THR A 174 4.17 -5.52 11.24
C THR A 174 5.01 -4.26 11.47
N GLU A 175 4.73 -3.22 10.69
CA GLU A 175 5.31 -1.90 10.88
C GLU A 175 4.22 -0.84 10.76
N THR A 176 4.27 0.15 11.66
CA THR A 176 3.38 1.31 11.65
C THR A 176 4.22 2.57 11.49
N ALA A 177 3.77 3.45 10.60
CA ALA A 177 4.39 4.73 10.32
C ALA A 177 4.48 5.59 11.59
N GLU A 178 5.58 6.33 11.72
CA GLU A 178 5.66 7.46 12.66
C GLU A 178 4.61 8.53 12.31
N GLU A 179 4.29 9.39 13.28
CA GLU A 179 3.39 10.51 13.05
C GLU A 179 3.89 11.41 11.91
N GLY A 180 2.98 11.81 11.02
CA GLY A 180 3.33 12.62 9.85
C GLY A 180 3.75 11.83 8.61
N TYR A 181 3.74 10.49 8.65
CA TYR A 181 4.04 9.64 7.49
C TYR A 181 2.85 8.80 7.01
N GLN A 182 2.94 8.40 5.75
CA GLN A 182 2.10 7.39 5.10
C GLN A 182 2.98 6.41 4.31
N ILE A 183 2.44 5.25 3.92
CA ILE A 183 3.04 4.45 2.85
C ILE A 183 2.97 5.28 1.57
N GLY A 184 4.11 5.70 1.03
CA GLY A 184 4.22 6.32 -0.30
C GLY A 184 4.66 5.33 -1.38
N GLY A 185 5.10 4.13 -1.03
CA GLY A 185 5.49 3.15 -2.04
C GLY A 185 5.97 1.86 -1.39
N PHE A 186 6.52 0.98 -2.24
CA PHE A 186 7.05 -0.30 -1.81
C PHE A 186 8.45 -0.52 -2.36
N SER A 187 9.29 -1.17 -1.56
CA SER A 187 10.52 -1.82 -2.00
C SER A 187 10.48 -3.30 -1.61
N GLY A 188 11.42 -4.09 -2.12
CA GLY A 188 11.50 -5.51 -1.82
C GLY A 188 12.04 -6.31 -2.99
N LYS A 189 11.63 -7.57 -3.09
CA LYS A 189 12.09 -8.52 -4.11
C LYS A 189 10.94 -9.31 -4.67
N SER A 190 10.99 -9.63 -5.96
CA SER A 190 9.93 -10.38 -6.63
C SER A 190 10.45 -11.34 -7.70
N GLY A 191 9.79 -12.49 -7.81
CA GLY A 191 9.86 -13.41 -8.95
C GLY A 191 8.49 -13.52 -9.60
N ASP A 192 7.96 -14.75 -9.67
CA ASP A 192 6.57 -15.01 -10.05
C ASP A 192 5.56 -14.59 -8.95
N GLU A 193 6.05 -14.35 -7.74
CA GLU A 193 5.32 -13.89 -6.55
C GLU A 193 6.19 -12.83 -5.85
N ILE A 194 5.63 -12.11 -4.86
CA ILE A 194 6.41 -11.21 -4.00
C ILE A 194 7.24 -12.06 -3.02
N ASP A 195 8.55 -11.97 -3.12
CA ASP A 195 9.49 -12.64 -2.20
C ASP A 195 9.64 -11.84 -0.92
N SER A 196 9.79 -10.52 -1.02
CA SER A 196 9.87 -9.63 0.13
C SER A 196 9.22 -8.28 -0.15
N VAL A 197 8.79 -7.59 0.91
CA VAL A 197 8.16 -6.27 0.82
C VAL A 197 8.52 -5.41 2.02
N ALA A 198 8.82 -4.14 1.76
CA ALA A 198 8.95 -3.07 2.74
C ALA A 198 8.11 -1.87 2.30
N ALA A 199 7.64 -1.08 3.26
CA ALA A 199 7.06 0.22 2.96
C ALA A 199 8.16 1.25 2.66
N ILE A 200 7.88 2.17 1.75
CA ILE A 200 8.59 3.45 1.65
C ILE A 200 7.69 4.47 2.34
N TRP A 201 8.11 4.93 3.51
CA TRP A 201 7.37 5.92 4.30
C TRP A 201 7.65 7.31 3.75
N ALA A 202 6.60 8.04 3.38
CA ALA A 202 6.68 9.40 2.86
C ALA A 202 5.93 10.38 3.77
N THR A 203 6.44 11.59 3.94
CA THR A 203 5.73 12.59 4.74
C THR A 203 4.39 12.93 4.09
N LEU A 204 3.38 13.12 4.93
CA LEU A 204 2.08 13.64 4.52
C LEU A 204 2.23 15.03 3.90
N LYS A 205 1.21 15.43 3.15
CA LYS A 205 1.09 16.81 2.69
C LYS A 205 0.95 17.74 3.90
N ALA A 206 1.84 18.73 3.98
CA ALA A 206 1.78 19.79 4.99
C ALA A 206 0.57 20.71 4.80
#